data_AF-C3X1W5-F1
#
_entry.id   AF-C3X1W5-F1
#
_cell.length_a   1.000
_cell.length_b   1.000
_cell.length_c   1.000
_cell.angle_alpha   90.00
_cell.angle_beta   90.00
_cell.angle_gamma   90.00
#
_symmetry.space_group_name_H-M   'P 1'
#
loop_
_entity.id
_entity.type
_entity.pdbx_description
1 polymer ?
#
loop_
_entity_poly.entity_id
_entity_poly.type
_entity_poly.pdbx_seq_one_letter_code
_entity_poly.pdbx_strand_id
1 'polypeptide(L)' 'MYPDPKRIRNNRLTIRLDDYEHELIQALANYTGEQPSTLLRQMALMQAEETLCLSHPSSLSTKAA' A
#
# COMPACT_ATOMS: atom_id res chain seq x y z
N MET A 1 17.47 -21.64 -1.70
CA MET A 1 17.80 -20.22 -1.45
C MET A 1 16.91 -19.78 -0.29
N TYR A 2 17.49 -19.40 0.86
CA TYR A 2 16.67 -19.00 2.02
C TYR A 2 15.92 -17.69 1.69
N PRO A 3 14.63 -17.57 2.02
CA PRO A 3 13.97 -16.28 1.96
C PRO A 3 14.69 -15.34 2.92
N ASP A 4 14.99 -14.12 2.47
CA ASP A 4 15.53 -13.07 3.33
C ASP A 4 14.65 -12.98 4.60
N PRO A 5 15.20 -13.23 5.80
CA PRO A 5 14.40 -13.25 7.03
C PRO A 5 13.67 -11.94 7.28
N LYS A 6 14.15 -10.81 6.71
CA LYS A 6 13.48 -9.50 6.80
C LYS A 6 12.22 -9.39 5.95
N ARG A 7 12.04 -10.25 4.95
CA ARG A 7 10.82 -10.29 4.12
C ARG A 7 9.69 -11.07 4.78
N ILE A 8 9.98 -11.80 5.85
CA ILE A 8 8.97 -12.52 6.63
C ILE A 8 8.11 -11.48 7.37
N ARG A 9 6.80 -11.51 7.11
CA ARG A 9 5.84 -10.54 7.65
C ARG A 9 5.50 -10.84 9.12
N ASN A 10 6.44 -10.57 10.02
CA ASN A 10 6.27 -10.81 11.46
C ASN A 10 5.57 -9.64 12.20
N ASN A 11 5.58 -8.45 11.62
CA ASN A 11 5.12 -7.23 12.29
C ASN A 11 3.63 -7.00 11.98
N ARG A 12 2.76 -7.33 12.95
CA ARG A 12 1.32 -7.13 12.83
C ARG A 12 0.93 -5.71 13.28
N LEU A 13 0.21 -5.00 12.40
CA LEU A 13 -0.47 -3.75 12.73
C LEU A 13 -1.98 -4.00 12.74
N THR A 14 -2.70 -3.36 13.67
CA THR A 14 -4.15 -3.48 13.81
C THR A 14 -4.76 -2.10 13.79
N ILE A 15 -5.77 -1.90 12.93
CA ILE A 15 -6.48 -0.64 12.75
C ILE A 15 -7.93 -0.89 13.17
N ARG A 16 -8.53 0.11 13.82
CA ARG A 16 -9.98 0.11 14.08
C ARG A 16 -10.62 1.03 13.06
N LEU A 17 -11.69 0.54 12.47
CA LEU A 17 -12.49 1.19 11.45
C LEU A 17 -13.90 1.31 11.97
N ASP A 18 -14.57 2.40 11.61
CA ASP A 18 -16.01 2.52 11.83
C ASP A 18 -16.78 1.60 10.86
N ASP A 19 -18.05 1.35 11.14
CA ASP A 19 -18.87 0.41 10.35
C ASP A 19 -18.92 0.80 8.87
N TYR A 20 -19.08 2.08 8.55
CA TYR A 20 -19.10 2.58 7.17
C TYR A 20 -17.75 2.41 6.45
N GLU A 21 -16.65 2.64 7.16
CA GLU A 21 -15.31 2.48 6.58
C GLU A 21 -15.03 1.01 6.30
N HIS A 22 -15.44 0.14 7.23
CA HIS A 22 -15.34 -1.30 7.06
C HIS A 22 -16.15 -1.80 5.86
N GLU A 23 -17.41 -1.38 5.74
CA GLU A 23 -18.27 -1.74 4.62
C GLU A 23 -17.69 -1.28 3.28
N LEU A 24 -17.13 -0.07 3.22
CA LEU A 24 -16.51 0.46 2.01
C LEU A 24 -15.30 -0.38 1.59
N ILE A 25 -14.40 -0.68 2.53
CA ILE A 25 -13.21 -1.51 2.25
C ILE A 25 -13.62 -2.92 1.85
N GLN A 26 -14.65 -3.47 2.49
CA GLN A 26 -15.17 -4.79 2.16
C GLN A 26 -15.79 -4.81 0.76
N ALA A 27 -16.56 -3.79 0.38
CA ALA A 27 -17.12 -3.65 -0.96
C ALA A 27 -16.02 -3.55 -2.01
N LEU A 28 -14.96 -2.77 -1.74
CA LEU A 28 -13.81 -2.64 -2.63
C LEU A 28 -13.05 -3.96 -2.78
N ALA A 29 -12.83 -4.69 -1.69
CA ALA A 29 -12.21 -6.01 -1.69
C ALA A 29 -13.04 -7.03 -2.50
N ASN A 30 -14.36 -7.01 -2.33
CA ASN A 30 -15.26 -7.86 -3.11
C ASN A 30 -15.21 -7.53 -4.62
N TYR A 31 -15.07 -6.26 -4.97
CA TYR A 31 -14.99 -5.81 -6.35
C TYR A 31 -13.67 -6.23 -7.03
N THR A 32 -12.54 -6.11 -6.33
CA THR A 32 -11.23 -6.50 -6.87
C THR A 32 -10.96 -8.01 -6.77
N GLY A 33 -11.71 -8.72 -5.93
CA GLY A 33 -11.49 -10.13 -5.62
C GLY A 33 -10.29 -10.38 -4.70
N GLU A 34 -9.82 -9.35 -4.00
CA GLU A 34 -8.68 -9.43 -3.09
C GLU A 34 -9.10 -9.50 -1.61
N GLN A 35 -8.15 -9.88 -0.76
CA GLN A 35 -8.35 -9.83 0.70
C GLN A 35 -8.25 -8.37 1.19
N PRO A 36 -9.13 -7.91 2.09
CA PRO A 36 -9.12 -6.52 2.55
C PRO A 36 -7.80 -6.13 3.23
N SER A 37 -7.14 -7.08 3.90
CA SER A 37 -5.82 -6.86 4.53
C SER A 37 -4.70 -6.64 3.51
N THR A 38 -4.74 -7.31 2.37
CA THR A 38 -3.79 -7.11 1.27
C THR A 38 -3.98 -5.73 0.65
N LEU A 39 -5.22 -5.37 0.39
CA LEU A 39 -5.60 -4.10 -0.20
C LEU A 39 -5.21 -2.92 0.69
N LEU A 40 -5.55 -2.99 1.98
CA LEU A 40 -5.16 -1.99 2.98
C LEU A 40 -3.64 -1.82 3.07
N ARG A 41 -2.89 -2.93 3.02
CA ARG A 41 -1.43 -2.87 3.01
C ARG A 41 -0.90 -2.14 1.78
N GLN A 42 -1.45 -2.43 0.60
CA GLN A 42 -1.01 -1.78 -0.63
C GLN A 42 -1.31 -0.27 -0.59
N MET A 43 -2.52 0.11 -0.20
CA MET A 43 -2.91 1.52 -0.05
C MET A 43 -2.01 2.25 0.95
N ALA A 44 -1.76 1.65 2.12
CA ALA A 44 -0.90 2.26 3.14
C ALA A 44 0.54 2.46 2.66
N LEU A 45 1.09 1.50 1.90
CA LEU A 45 2.42 1.64 1.32
C LEU A 45 2.48 2.67 0.21
N MET A 46 1.48 2.71 -0.68
CA MET A 46 1.38 3.74 -1.72
C MET A 46 1.30 5.14 -1.11
N GLN A 47 0.47 5.31 -0.08
CA GLN A 47 0.36 6.59 0.63
C GLN A 47 1.65 6.96 1.36
N ALA A 48 2.32 5.98 1.98
CA ALA A 48 3.60 6.21 2.65
C ALA A 48 4.69 6.64 1.65
N GLU A 49 4.75 6.01 0.48
CA GLU A 49 5.69 6.38 -0.59
C GLU A 49 5.48 7.81 -1.08
N GLU A 50 4.22 8.22 -1.28
CA GLU A 50 3.85 9.58 -1.66
C GLU A 50 4.20 10.59 -0.55
N THR A 51 3.84 10.28 0.70
CA THR A 51 4.08 11.17 1.86
C THR A 51 5.57 11.35 2.14
N LEU A 52 6.37 10.29 1.95
CA LEU A 52 7.81 10.34 2.12
C LEU A 52 8.54 10.96 0.92
N CYS A 53 7.81 11.45 -0.11
CA CYS A 53 8.36 11.92 -1.38
C CYS A 53 9.36 10.92 -2.01
N LEU A 54 9.19 9.63 -1.73
CA LEU A 54 10.01 8.56 -2.32
C LEU A 54 9.66 8.38 -3.80
N SER A 55 8.46 8.83 -4.21
CA SER A 55 8.19 9.24 -5.58
C SER A 55 8.98 10.52 -5.89
N HIS A 56 10.25 10.38 -6.24
CA HIS A 56 10.88 11.40 -7.06
C HIS A 56 10.00 11.60 -8.30
N PRO A 57 9.46 12.81 -8.58
CA PRO A 57 9.26 13.14 -9.98
C PRO A 57 10.67 13.02 -10.57
N SER A 58 10.88 12.11 -11.50
CA SER A 58 12.10 12.10 -12.30
C SER A 58 12.10 13.42 -13.08
N SER A 59 12.63 14.48 -12.46
CA SER A 59 12.90 15.77 -13.05
C SER A 59 14.13 15.60 -13.94
N LEU A 60 13.96 14.87 -15.04
CA LEU A 60 14.86 14.96 -16.18
C LEU A 60 14.12 15.71 -17.28
N SER A 61 14.07 17.02 -17.07
CA SER A 61 14.38 17.96 -18.14
C SER A 61 15.78 17.62 -18.66
N THR A 62 15.88 16.71 -19.61
CA THR A 62 17.01 16.70 -20.54
C THR A 62 16.58 17.52 -21.74
N LYS A 63 17.26 18.64 -21.90
CA LYS A 63 17.04 19.70 -22.87
C LYS A 63 17.03 19.19 -24.32
N ALA A 64 16.37 19.98 -25.16
CA ALA A 64 16.58 20.07 -26.59
C ALA A 64 18.06 19.95 -27.00
N ALA A 65 18.29 19.21 -28.09
CA ALA A 65 19.31 19.45 -29.12
C ALA A 65 18.81 18.79 -30.41
#